data_AF-A0A3D5R6K2-F1
#
_entry.id   AF-A0A3D5R6K2-F1
#
_cell.length_a   1.000
_cell.length_b   1.000
_cell.length_c   1.000
_cell.angle_alpha   90.00
_cell.angle_beta   90.00
_cell.angle_gamma   90.00
#
_symmetry.space_group_name_H-M   'P 1'
#
loop_
_entity.id
_entity.type
_entity.pdbx_description
1 polymer ?
#
loop_
_entity_poly.entity_id
_entity_poly.type
_entity_poly.pdbx_seq_one_letter_code
_entity_poly.pdbx_strand_id
1 'polypeptide(L)'
;MDKEKYYEKMLDKLKYNFDINRNERIGKWQFDIAAKSHIRNEKYIGFKSAVIYAFENDEYVYGKHYHKLSKEDVVGFIELLKSTIGNT
;
A
#
# COMPACT_ATOMS: atom_id res chain seq x y z
N MET A 1 -16.22 -13.09 -11.86
CA MET A 1 -16.15 -11.62 -11.84
C MET A 1 -14.98 -11.21 -12.70
N ASP A 2 -15.15 -10.28 -13.63
CA ASP A 2 -14.05 -9.80 -14.47
C ASP A 2 -12.97 -9.15 -13.57
N LYS A 3 -11.73 -9.63 -13.70
CA LYS A 3 -10.57 -9.21 -12.88
C LYS A 3 -10.43 -7.69 -12.88
N GLU A 4 -10.53 -7.10 -14.06
CA GLU A 4 -10.38 -5.65 -14.24
C GLU A 4 -11.50 -4.90 -13.52
N LYS A 5 -12.75 -5.36 -13.62
CA LYS A 5 -13.86 -4.75 -12.86
C LYS A 5 -13.68 -4.82 -11.35
N TYR A 6 -13.07 -5.87 -10.82
CA TYR A 6 -12.79 -5.96 -9.39
C TYR A 6 -11.74 -4.95 -8.97
N TYR A 7 -10.65 -4.87 -9.73
CA TYR A 7 -9.58 -3.91 -9.48
C TYR A 7 -10.04 -2.47 -9.62
N GLU A 8 -10.77 -2.13 -10.67
CA GLU A 8 -11.31 -0.78 -10.82
C GLU A 8 -12.22 -0.39 -9.65
N LYS A 9 -13.06 -1.31 -9.15
CA LYS A 9 -13.90 -1.06 -7.95
C LYS A 9 -13.07 -0.84 -6.68
N MET A 10 -11.94 -1.52 -6.54
CA MET A 10 -11.05 -1.35 -5.40
C MET A 10 -10.30 -0.01 -5.49
N LEU A 11 -9.73 0.28 -6.66
CA LEU A 11 -9.01 1.52 -6.94
C LEU A 11 -9.90 2.75 -6.80
N ASP A 12 -11.16 2.67 -7.24
CA ASP A 12 -12.12 3.78 -7.14
C ASP A 12 -12.41 4.17 -5.68
N LYS A 13 -12.31 3.23 -4.74
CA LYS A 13 -12.43 3.51 -3.30
C LYS A 13 -11.16 4.10 -2.70
N LEU A 14 -9.99 3.68 -3.19
CA LEU A 14 -8.69 4.11 -2.68
C LEU A 14 -8.29 5.51 -3.19
N LYS A 15 -8.71 5.90 -4.40
CA LYS A 15 -8.25 7.11 -5.10
C LYS A 15 -8.41 8.44 -4.33
N TYR A 16 -9.32 8.48 -3.34
CA TYR A 16 -9.56 9.70 -2.58
C TYR A 16 -8.52 9.95 -1.50
N ASN A 17 -7.86 8.90 -1.01
CA ASN A 17 -6.89 8.99 0.09
C ASN A 17 -5.50 8.48 -0.31
N PHE A 18 -5.36 7.82 -1.47
CA PHE A 18 -4.13 7.18 -1.90
C PHE A 18 -3.70 7.62 -3.29
N ASP A 19 -2.39 7.78 -3.45
CA ASP A 19 -1.72 7.84 -4.73
C ASP A 19 -1.63 6.42 -5.31
N ILE A 20 -2.27 6.20 -6.46
CA ILE A 20 -2.36 4.88 -7.10
C ILE A 20 -1.30 4.77 -8.20
N ASN A 21 -0.46 3.75 -8.10
CA ASN A 21 0.48 3.31 -9.14
C ASN A 21 0.07 1.94 -9.69
N ARG A 22 0.09 1.81 -11.02
CA ARG A 22 -0.07 0.51 -11.68
C ARG A 22 1.29 -0.06 -12.03
N ASN A 23 1.42 -1.38 -11.99
CA ASN A 23 2.65 -2.10 -12.38
C ASN A 23 3.90 -1.72 -11.54
N GLU A 24 3.76 -1.55 -10.23
CA GLU A 24 4.88 -1.19 -9.37
C GLU A 24 5.82 -2.38 -9.12
N ARG A 25 7.14 -2.13 -9.13
CA ARG A 25 8.17 -3.15 -8.96
C ARG A 25 8.91 -2.98 -7.64
N ILE A 26 8.98 -4.05 -6.85
CA ILE A 26 9.76 -4.12 -5.60
C ILE A 26 10.74 -5.28 -5.74
N GLY A 27 12.03 -4.95 -5.92
CA GLY A 27 13.07 -5.92 -6.23
C GLY A 27 12.74 -6.71 -7.51
N LYS A 28 12.56 -8.02 -7.39
CA LYS A 28 12.16 -8.91 -8.50
C LYS A 28 10.65 -9.08 -8.66
N TRP A 29 9.84 -8.50 -7.77
CA TRP A 29 8.39 -8.68 -7.76
C TRP A 29 7.70 -7.53 -8.48
N GLN A 30 6.77 -7.88 -9.35
CA GLN A 30 5.89 -6.94 -10.03
C GLN A 30 4.48 -7.06 -9.46
N PHE A 31 3.94 -5.95 -8.97
CA PHE A 31 2.58 -5.81 -8.46
C PHE A 31 1.71 -5.15 -9.52
N ASP A 32 0.52 -5.69 -9.75
CA ASP A 32 -0.46 -5.10 -10.68
C ASP A 32 -0.87 -3.70 -10.18
N ILE A 33 -0.99 -3.56 -8.85
CA ILE A 33 -1.43 -2.34 -8.18
C ILE A 33 -0.54 -2.04 -6.97
N ALA A 34 -0.19 -0.79 -6.81
CA ALA A 34 0.29 -0.20 -5.57
C ALA A 34 -0.52 1.06 -5.25
N ALA A 35 -0.83 1.29 -3.99
CA ALA A 35 -1.48 2.50 -3.51
C ALA A 35 -0.79 2.96 -2.23
N LYS A 36 -0.45 4.24 -2.14
CA LYS A 36 0.29 4.82 -1.01
C LYS A 36 -0.47 6.01 -0.46
N SER A 37 -0.60 6.12 0.85
CA SER A 37 -1.10 7.33 1.50
C SER A 37 -0.13 7.77 2.58
N HIS A 38 0.01 9.09 2.71
CA HIS A 38 0.72 9.73 3.79
C HIS A 38 -0.23 10.77 4.40
N ILE A 39 -0.79 10.46 5.57
CA ILE A 39 -1.75 11.34 6.26
C ILE A 39 -1.14 11.80 7.57
N ARG A 40 -0.93 13.11 7.67
CA ARG A 40 -0.50 13.77 8.90
C ARG A 40 -1.70 14.39 9.61
N ASN A 41 -1.96 13.93 10.83
CA ASN A 41 -3.01 14.45 11.69
C ASN A 41 -2.39 15.24 12.82
N GLU A 42 -2.80 16.50 12.94
CA GLU A 42 -2.37 17.38 14.03
C GLU A 42 -3.59 17.86 14.82
N LYS A 43 -3.53 17.75 16.14
CA LYS A 43 -4.56 18.31 17.03
C LYS A 43 -4.01 19.55 17.72
N TYR A 44 -4.77 20.63 17.68
CA TYR A 44 -4.41 21.92 18.26
C TYR A 44 -5.40 22.36 19.34
N ILE A 45 -4.98 23.22 20.27
CA ILE A 45 -5.88 23.95 21.19
C ILE A 45 -5.87 25.44 20.83
N GLY A 46 -7.04 26.00 20.50
CA GLY A 46 -7.24 27.43 20.28
C GLY A 46 -6.67 27.97 18.96
N PHE A 47 -5.40 27.70 18.67
CA PHE A 47 -4.68 28.17 17.49
C PHE A 47 -3.77 27.08 16.90
N LYS A 48 -3.59 27.07 15.57
CA LYS A 48 -2.77 26.06 14.86
C LYS A 48 -1.30 26.01 15.32
N SER A 49 -0.79 27.05 15.97
CA SER A 49 0.57 27.03 16.54
C SER A 49 0.66 26.28 17.88
N ALA A 50 -0.45 25.98 18.53
CA ALA A 50 -0.50 25.19 19.77
C ALA A 50 -0.87 23.73 19.47
N VAL A 51 0.04 23.02 18.80
CA VAL A 51 -0.06 21.57 18.57
C VAL A 51 0.03 20.85 19.91
N ILE A 52 -0.98 20.06 20.26
CA ILE A 52 -0.96 19.15 21.41
C ILE A 52 -0.21 17.88 21.05
N TYR A 53 -0.57 17.31 19.90
CA TYR A 53 0.03 16.10 19.38
C TYR A 53 -0.16 16.04 17.86
N ALA A 54 0.80 15.38 17.22
CA ALA A 54 0.77 15.08 15.80
C ALA A 54 1.11 13.60 15.62
N PHE A 55 0.46 12.95 14.66
CA PHE A 55 0.84 11.61 14.22
C PHE A 55 0.77 11.53 12.70
N GLU A 56 1.70 10.78 12.13
CA GLU A 56 1.76 10.49 10.71
C GLU A 56 1.32 9.03 10.52
N ASN A 57 0.51 8.80 9.49
CA ASN A 57 0.08 7.47 9.07
C ASN A 57 0.54 7.25 7.63
N ASP A 58 1.50 6.34 7.47
CA ASP A 58 1.99 5.88 6.18
C ASP A 58 1.35 4.52 5.86
N GLU A 59 0.43 4.50 4.92
CA GLU A 59 -0.26 3.28 4.51
C GLU A 59 0.12 2.86 3.09
N TYR A 60 0.50 1.59 2.93
CA TYR A 60 0.89 1.00 1.67
C TYR A 60 0.03 -0.22 1.35
N VAL A 61 -0.59 -0.22 0.18
CA VAL A 61 -1.43 -1.31 -0.32
C VAL A 61 -0.80 -1.84 -1.60
N TYR A 62 -0.55 -3.16 -1.65
CA TYR A 62 -0.02 -3.84 -2.84
C TYR A 62 -0.94 -4.96 -3.27
N GLY A 63 -1.29 -4.99 -4.56
CA GLY A 63 -2.15 -5.99 -5.18
C GLY A 63 -1.42 -6.73 -6.29
N LYS A 64 -1.46 -8.06 -6.24
CA LYS A 64 -0.93 -8.93 -7.29
C LYS A 64 -1.91 -10.03 -7.65
N HIS A 65 -2.14 -10.22 -8.94
CA HIS A 65 -2.98 -11.27 -9.48
C HIS A 65 -2.14 -12.50 -9.84
N TYR A 66 -2.64 -13.68 -9.50
CA TYR A 66 -2.08 -14.96 -9.92
C TYR A 66 -3.14 -15.73 -10.69
N HIS A 67 -2.83 -16.14 -11.93
CA HIS A 67 -3.70 -17.06 -12.66
C HIS A 67 -3.77 -18.42 -11.96
N LYS A 68 -2.64 -18.87 -11.41
CA LYS A 68 -2.53 -20.02 -10.52
C LYS A 68 -1.50 -19.67 -9.45
N LEU A 69 -1.92 -19.66 -8.19
CA LEU A 69 -1.02 -19.42 -7.07
C LEU A 69 -0.31 -20.73 -6.71
N SER A 70 1.02 -20.73 -6.70
CA SER A 70 1.82 -21.88 -6.26
C SER A 70 2.34 -21.70 -4.85
N LYS A 71 2.89 -22.78 -4.27
CA LYS A 71 3.56 -22.72 -2.96
C LYS A 71 4.83 -21.86 -3.04
N GLU A 72 5.55 -21.97 -4.15
CA GLU A 72 6.78 -21.23 -4.43
C GLU A 72 6.51 -19.71 -4.50
N ASP A 73 5.37 -19.30 -5.05
CA ASP A 73 4.94 -17.90 -5.05
C ASP A 73 4.76 -17.37 -3.62
N VAL A 74 4.05 -18.13 -2.78
CA VAL A 74 3.81 -17.74 -1.37
C VAL A 74 5.11 -17.69 -0.58
N VAL A 75 5.94 -18.72 -0.69
CA VAL A 75 7.25 -18.76 -0.03
C VAL A 75 8.13 -17.61 -0.49
N GLY A 76 8.19 -17.34 -1.79
CA GLY A 76 8.94 -16.23 -2.34
C GLY A 76 8.45 -14.87 -1.84
N PHE A 77 7.13 -14.70 -1.70
CA PHE A 77 6.55 -13.48 -1.16
C PHE A 77 6.87 -13.31 0.34
N ILE A 78 6.83 -14.38 1.13
CA ILE A 78 7.25 -14.36 2.53
C ILE A 78 8.73 -13.95 2.64
N GLU A 79 9.60 -14.49 1.80
CA GLU A 79 11.02 -14.11 1.79
C GLU A 79 11.24 -12.65 1.36
N LEU A 80 10.42 -12.12 0.45
CA LEU A 80 10.40 -10.68 0.16
C LEU A 80 10.03 -9.86 1.40
N LEU A 81 8.96 -10.22 2.11
CA LEU A 81 8.53 -9.49 3.31
C LEU A 81 9.59 -9.53 4.42
N LYS A 82 10.29 -10.65 4.57
CA LYS A 82 11.40 -10.74 5.52
C LYS A 82 12.57 -9.84 5.11
N SER A 83 12.91 -9.78 3.82
CA SER A 83 14.03 -8.97 3.35
C SER A 83 13.80 -7.46 3.53
N THR A 84 12.55 -7.00 3.61
CA THR A 84 12.24 -5.60 3.89
C THR A 84 12.37 -5.22 5.37
N ILE A 85 12.42 -6.19 6.28
CA ILE A 85 12.53 -5.94 7.74
C ILE A 85 14.00 -5.94 8.20
N GLY A 86 14.90 -6.64 7.49
CA GLY A 86 16.28 -6.91 7.92
C GLY A 86 17.35 -5.85 7.62
N ASN A 87 16.98 -4.63 7.20
CA ASN A 87 17.93 -3.53 6.94
C ASN A 87 17.87 -2.40 8.00
N THR A 88 17.58 -2.75 9.26
CA THR A 88 17.60 -1.80 10.39
C THR A 88 18.63 -2.21 11.42
#